data_AF-A0A0F8XIL5-F1
#
_entry.id   AF-A0A0F8XIL5-F1
#
_cell.length_a   1.000
_cell.length_b   1.000
_cell.length_c   1.000
_cell.angle_alpha   90.00
_cell.angle_beta   90.00
_cell.angle_gamma   90.00
#
_symmetry.space_group_name_H-M   'P 1'
#
loop_
_entity.id
_entity.type
_entity.pdbx_description
1 polymer ?
#
loop_
_entity_poly.entity_id
_entity_poly.type
_entity_poly.pdbx_seq_one_letter_code
_entity_poly.pdbx_strand_id
1 'polypeptide(L)'
;MPSAPLPLKPKPTQAIFTTSLLPPGPNNVVAFTLPTRTIPHPPTNPSVLNDALAVRLQVFVDEQKCAPDLEIDEDDSRSWHWVIYDENHRPPGSDSNPMKVPVAVLRLVPPPHASHDDFAAMYGDANANANASQDEETSSGDGDGDGDATPRLKKYDLTHEAHIKFGRVAVLPEYRGYGLARKLMEMSMAWAAGNAAAINASLARVVREECCGGLARGARVPVWKGLALVHAQVWVEKFYERLGFETDEEMGRWSEVGIEHVGMWKRLDGYRVRGDKTR
;
A
#
# COMPACT_ATOMS: atom_id res chain seq x y z
N MET A 1 -24.74 10.48 -6.71
CA MET A 1 -24.16 11.74 -7.26
C MET A 1 -22.74 11.85 -6.73
N PRO A 2 -21.69 11.79 -7.55
CA PRO A 2 -20.35 12.10 -7.07
C PRO A 2 -20.34 13.55 -6.55
N SER A 3 -19.88 13.74 -5.31
CA SER A 3 -19.72 15.06 -4.72
C SER A 3 -18.85 15.93 -5.63
N ALA A 4 -19.30 17.14 -5.96
CA ALA A 4 -18.49 18.08 -6.71
C ALA A 4 -17.13 18.26 -6.01
N PRO A 5 -16.00 18.26 -6.73
CA PRO A 5 -14.70 18.49 -6.12
C PRO A 5 -14.73 19.87 -5.45
N LEU A 6 -14.42 19.89 -4.14
CA LEU A 6 -14.30 21.12 -3.38
C LEU A 6 -13.35 22.09 -4.12
N PRO A 7 -13.66 23.40 -4.16
CA PRO A 7 -12.82 24.37 -4.83
C PRO A 7 -11.39 24.26 -4.29
N LEU A 8 -10.42 24.14 -5.20
CA LEU A 8 -9.00 24.04 -4.86
C LEU A 8 -8.63 25.26 -4.01
N LYS A 9 -8.22 25.01 -2.76
CA LYS A 9 -7.65 26.07 -1.92
C LYS A 9 -6.42 26.67 -2.62
N PRO A 10 -6.17 27.98 -2.46
CA PRO A 10 -5.03 28.62 -3.10
C PRO A 10 -3.73 27.91 -2.73
N LYS A 11 -2.93 27.60 -3.76
CA LYS A 11 -1.65 26.91 -3.63
C LYS A 11 -0.66 27.75 -2.81
N PRO A 12 0.10 27.17 -1.87
CA PRO A 12 1.19 27.87 -1.20
C PRO A 12 2.22 28.41 -2.20
N THR A 13 2.44 29.72 -2.20
CA THR A 13 3.24 30.41 -3.22
C THR A 13 4.74 30.11 -3.19
N GLN A 14 5.27 29.42 -2.15
CA GLN A 14 6.69 29.08 -1.98
C GLN A 14 6.92 27.79 -1.16
N ALA A 15 6.28 26.68 -1.51
CA ALA A 15 6.49 25.41 -0.79
C ALA A 15 7.91 24.84 -1.03
N ILE A 16 8.59 24.43 0.05
CA ILE A 16 9.88 23.73 0.00
C ILE A 16 9.67 22.31 0.50
N PHE A 17 9.92 21.32 -0.36
CA PHE A 17 9.58 19.93 -0.04
C PHE A 17 10.80 19.09 0.33
N THR A 18 10.78 18.51 1.53
CA THR A 18 11.72 17.46 1.96
C THR A 18 11.02 16.11 2.03
N THR A 19 11.78 15.06 2.27
CA THR A 19 11.26 13.69 2.33
C THR A 19 11.94 12.93 3.47
N SER A 20 11.16 12.12 4.18
CA SER A 20 11.68 11.13 5.13
C SER A 20 11.19 9.73 4.77
N LEU A 21 12.01 8.73 5.12
CA LEU A 21 11.74 7.31 4.93
C LEU A 21 11.79 6.62 6.28
N LEU A 22 10.71 5.92 6.63
CA LEU A 22 10.65 4.99 7.74
C LEU A 22 10.75 3.56 7.20
N PRO A 23 11.83 2.82 7.46
CA PRO A 23 11.91 1.40 7.12
C PRO A 23 11.11 0.53 8.11
N PRO A 24 10.88 -0.76 7.76
CA PRO A 24 10.29 -1.73 8.68
C PRO A 24 11.05 -1.80 10.01
N GLY A 25 10.31 -1.96 11.10
CA GLY A 25 10.91 -2.10 12.43
C GLY A 25 11.71 -3.41 12.58
N PRO A 26 12.69 -3.49 13.49
CA PRO A 26 13.59 -4.64 13.63
C PRO A 26 12.86 -5.96 13.95
N ASN A 27 11.64 -5.91 14.51
CA ASN A 27 10.92 -7.10 14.93
C ASN A 27 9.50 -7.24 14.32
N ASN A 28 8.99 -6.34 13.48
CA ASN A 28 7.55 -6.30 13.09
C ASN A 28 6.52 -6.32 14.26
N VAL A 29 6.95 -6.30 15.53
CA VAL A 29 6.09 -6.61 16.70
C VAL A 29 5.41 -5.37 17.30
N VAL A 30 5.69 -4.16 16.83
CA VAL A 30 5.03 -2.97 17.41
C VAL A 30 3.63 -2.84 16.78
N ALA A 31 2.61 -3.21 17.56
CA ALA A 31 1.24 -2.83 17.24
C ALA A 31 1.17 -1.30 17.22
N PHE A 32 0.99 -0.74 16.03
CA PHE A 32 0.83 0.70 15.88
C PHE A 32 -0.51 1.13 16.47
N THR A 33 -0.51 2.32 17.05
CA THR A 33 -1.68 2.90 17.68
C THR A 33 -2.31 3.91 16.73
N LEU A 34 -3.61 3.79 16.46
CA LEU A 34 -4.33 4.74 15.63
C LEU A 34 -4.36 6.13 16.31
N PRO A 35 -3.90 7.20 15.63
CA PRO A 35 -4.05 8.55 16.15
C PRO A 35 -5.52 8.92 16.40
N THR A 36 -5.75 9.66 17.47
CA THR A 36 -7.08 10.19 17.81
C THR A 36 -7.02 11.70 17.95
N ARG A 37 -8.19 12.36 18.05
CA ARG A 37 -8.24 13.80 18.30
C ARG A 37 -7.57 14.21 19.62
N THR A 38 -7.60 13.34 20.62
CA THR A 38 -6.98 13.59 21.93
C THR A 38 -5.51 13.17 21.96
N ILE A 39 -5.11 12.22 21.13
CA ILE A 39 -3.73 11.72 21.01
C ILE A 39 -3.35 11.67 19.52
N PRO A 40 -3.05 12.82 18.89
CA PRO A 40 -2.74 12.89 17.46
C PRO A 40 -1.37 12.32 17.11
N HIS A 41 -0.47 12.19 18.10
CA HIS A 41 0.86 11.59 17.93
C HIS A 41 1.09 10.57 19.04
N PRO A 42 0.51 9.36 18.95
CA PRO A 42 0.77 8.30 19.92
C PRO A 42 2.28 8.10 20.14
N PRO A 43 2.77 8.11 21.39
CA PRO A 43 4.20 8.04 21.68
C PRO A 43 4.80 6.66 21.39
N THR A 44 3.95 5.64 21.23
CA THR A 44 4.30 4.28 20.83
C THR A 44 4.66 4.17 19.35
N ASN A 45 4.24 5.14 18.53
CA ASN A 45 4.51 5.15 17.11
C ASN A 45 5.78 5.95 16.80
N PRO A 46 6.57 5.54 15.79
CA PRO A 46 7.61 6.40 15.22
C PRO A 46 7.02 7.73 14.71
N SER A 47 7.77 8.83 14.86
CA SER A 47 7.30 10.17 14.43
C SER A 47 6.87 10.19 12.96
N VAL A 48 7.66 9.59 12.08
CA VAL A 48 7.36 9.53 10.63
C VAL A 48 6.08 8.74 10.35
N LEU A 49 5.77 7.72 11.17
CA LEU A 49 4.51 6.98 11.03
C LEU A 49 3.32 7.83 11.48
N ASN A 50 3.44 8.58 12.59
CA ASN A 50 2.40 9.51 13.01
C ASN A 50 2.11 10.56 11.92
N ASP A 51 3.17 11.09 11.30
CA ASP A 51 3.05 12.03 10.19
C ASP A 51 2.37 11.39 8.96
N ALA A 52 2.72 10.16 8.63
CA ALA A 52 2.08 9.38 7.57
C ALA A 52 0.58 9.16 7.87
N LEU A 53 0.24 8.74 9.08
CA LEU A 53 -1.14 8.50 9.53
C LEU A 53 -1.95 9.79 9.56
N ALA A 54 -1.36 10.93 9.91
CA ALA A 54 -2.04 12.22 9.84
C ALA A 54 -2.52 12.55 8.42
N VAL A 55 -1.66 12.36 7.41
CA VAL A 55 -2.02 12.57 6.00
C VAL A 55 -3.07 11.54 5.54
N ARG A 56 -2.89 10.27 5.92
CA ARG A 56 -3.81 9.17 5.56
C ARG A 56 -5.21 9.39 6.14
N LEU A 57 -5.32 9.72 7.42
CA LEU A 57 -6.60 10.01 8.07
C LEU A 57 -7.31 11.18 7.39
N GLN A 58 -6.59 12.26 7.06
CA GLN A 58 -7.20 13.39 6.39
C GLN A 58 -7.71 13.06 4.98
N VAL A 59 -6.99 12.22 4.22
CA VAL A 59 -7.37 11.89 2.84
C VAL A 59 -8.35 10.72 2.77
N PHE A 60 -8.09 9.63 3.46
CA PHE A 60 -8.92 8.43 3.36
C PHE A 60 -10.15 8.49 4.26
N VAL A 61 -10.03 8.99 5.50
CA VAL A 61 -11.17 9.09 6.42
C VAL A 61 -11.94 10.38 6.21
N ASP A 62 -11.30 11.54 6.38
CA ASP A 62 -12.02 12.81 6.37
C ASP A 62 -12.55 13.17 4.97
N GLU A 63 -11.77 12.91 3.92
CA GLU A 63 -12.15 13.22 2.54
C GLU A 63 -12.88 12.05 1.85
N GLN A 64 -12.30 10.85 1.79
CA GLN A 64 -12.88 9.70 1.06
C GLN A 64 -13.92 8.90 1.87
N LYS A 65 -14.09 9.19 3.16
CA LYS A 65 -15.08 8.55 4.05
C LYS A 65 -14.84 7.06 4.31
N CYS A 66 -13.60 6.60 4.20
CA CYS A 66 -13.18 5.28 4.63
C CYS A 66 -13.28 5.14 6.17
N ALA A 67 -13.46 3.91 6.64
CA ALA A 67 -13.52 3.61 8.06
C ALA A 67 -12.13 3.80 8.73
N PRO A 68 -12.00 4.57 9.82
CA PRO A 68 -10.70 4.88 10.44
C PRO A 68 -9.91 3.66 10.92
N ASP A 69 -10.61 2.62 11.33
CA ASP A 69 -10.07 1.34 11.80
C ASP A 69 -9.35 0.53 10.70
N LEU A 70 -9.55 0.90 9.43
CA LEU A 70 -8.81 0.31 8.29
C LEU A 70 -7.48 1.02 8.00
N GLU A 71 -7.17 2.11 8.71
CA GLU A 71 -5.92 2.86 8.50
C GLU A 71 -4.69 2.25 9.15
N ILE A 72 -4.83 1.20 9.95
CA ILE A 72 -3.68 0.40 10.38
C ILE A 72 -4.00 -1.06 10.08
N ASP A 73 -3.16 -1.70 9.29
CA ASP A 73 -3.25 -3.11 8.95
C ASP A 73 -1.97 -3.88 9.32
N GLU A 74 -2.00 -5.19 9.10
CA GLU A 74 -0.86 -6.07 9.41
C GLU A 74 0.39 -5.79 8.56
N ASP A 75 0.23 -5.15 7.40
CA ASP A 75 1.32 -4.82 6.50
C ASP A 75 2.08 -3.55 6.91
N ASP A 76 1.46 -2.66 7.71
CA ASP A 76 2.09 -1.40 8.11
C ASP A 76 3.43 -1.61 8.82
N SER A 77 3.54 -2.62 9.70
CA SER A 77 4.75 -2.86 10.51
C SER A 77 5.95 -3.35 9.69
N ARG A 78 5.67 -4.02 8.57
CA ARG A 78 6.68 -4.59 7.66
C ARG A 78 6.95 -3.76 6.42
N SER A 79 6.30 -2.60 6.31
CA SER A 79 6.36 -1.72 5.14
C SER A 79 7.41 -0.63 5.28
N TRP A 80 7.86 -0.11 4.15
CA TRP A 80 8.55 1.17 4.08
C TRP A 80 7.53 2.29 3.87
N HIS A 81 7.67 3.38 4.61
CA HIS A 81 6.79 4.54 4.53
C HIS A 81 7.57 5.78 4.14
N TRP A 82 7.16 6.45 3.08
CA TRP A 82 7.69 7.76 2.70
C TRP A 82 6.70 8.85 3.08
N VAL A 83 7.23 9.94 3.62
CA VAL A 83 6.47 11.16 3.89
C VAL A 83 7.18 12.34 3.24
N ILE A 84 6.45 13.14 2.48
CA ILE A 84 6.91 14.45 2.02
C ILE A 84 6.39 15.50 2.99
N TYR A 85 7.26 16.44 3.34
CA TYR A 85 6.94 17.59 4.18
C TYR A 85 7.04 18.89 3.39
N ASP A 86 6.17 19.84 3.68
CA ASP A 86 6.38 21.25 3.37
C ASP A 86 7.10 21.90 4.55
N GLU A 87 8.34 22.34 4.35
CA GLU A 87 9.17 22.99 5.37
C GLU A 87 8.76 24.44 5.64
N ASN A 88 7.99 25.04 4.71
CA ASN A 88 7.65 26.45 4.74
C ASN A 88 6.14 26.70 4.85
N HIS A 89 5.39 25.75 5.41
CA HIS A 89 3.94 25.92 5.54
C HIS A 89 3.63 27.11 6.46
N ARG A 90 2.84 28.05 5.93
CA ARG A 90 2.29 29.18 6.69
C ARG A 90 0.77 29.13 6.60
N PRO A 91 0.07 28.93 7.73
CA PRO A 91 -1.38 28.99 7.74
C PRO A 91 -1.87 30.34 7.20
N PRO A 92 -2.93 30.37 6.38
CA PRO A 92 -3.50 31.62 5.88
C PRO A 92 -3.85 32.57 7.03
N GLY A 93 -3.38 33.81 6.95
CA GLY A 93 -3.64 34.83 7.98
C GLY A 93 -2.80 34.70 9.25
N SER A 94 -1.78 33.82 9.27
CA SER A 94 -0.84 33.70 10.39
C SER A 94 0.49 34.40 10.12
N ASP A 95 0.89 35.27 11.05
CA ASP A 95 2.24 35.83 11.11
C ASP A 95 3.26 34.87 11.74
N SER A 96 2.82 33.68 12.19
CA SER A 96 3.69 32.66 12.81
C SER A 96 4.87 32.26 11.92
N ASN A 97 5.96 31.83 12.55
CA ASN A 97 7.06 31.20 11.83
C ASN A 97 6.56 30.02 10.98
N PRO A 98 7.18 29.79 9.80
CA PRO A 98 6.87 28.62 8.99
C PRO A 98 7.01 27.33 9.80
N MET A 99 6.11 26.38 9.55
CA MET A 99 6.11 25.09 10.23
C MET A 99 6.32 23.97 9.22
N LYS A 100 7.06 22.96 9.66
CA LYS A 100 7.17 21.70 8.93
C LYS A 100 5.86 20.92 9.08
N VAL A 101 5.21 20.59 7.98
CA VAL A 101 3.96 19.80 7.98
C VAL A 101 4.05 18.65 6.98
N PRO A 102 3.53 17.45 7.31
CA PRO A 102 3.46 16.35 6.35
C PRO A 102 2.33 16.61 5.34
N VAL A 103 2.61 16.37 4.05
CA VAL A 103 1.70 16.76 2.96
C VAL A 103 1.42 15.65 1.95
N ALA A 104 2.27 14.62 1.91
CA ALA A 104 2.06 13.45 1.08
C ALA A 104 2.72 12.22 1.68
N VAL A 105 2.17 11.05 1.38
CA VAL A 105 2.58 9.76 1.93
C VAL A 105 2.48 8.65 0.89
N LEU A 106 3.36 7.66 0.99
CA LEU A 106 3.31 6.40 0.23
C LEU A 106 3.81 5.26 1.11
N ARG A 107 3.16 4.10 1.00
CA ARG A 107 3.57 2.84 1.62
C ARG A 107 4.05 1.86 0.56
N LEU A 108 5.17 1.19 0.83
CA LEU A 108 5.66 0.04 0.07
C LEU A 108 5.66 -1.20 0.93
N VAL A 109 4.85 -2.16 0.53
CA VAL A 109 4.74 -3.45 1.21
C VAL A 109 5.67 -4.46 0.51
N PRO A 110 6.59 -5.13 1.24
CA PRO A 110 7.41 -6.20 0.67
C PRO A 110 6.59 -7.47 0.36
N PRO A 111 7.11 -8.41 -0.44
CA PRO A 111 6.58 -9.77 -0.47
C PRO A 111 6.83 -10.49 0.87
N PRO A 112 6.08 -11.55 1.17
CA PRO A 112 4.98 -12.11 0.37
C PRO A 112 3.66 -11.36 0.58
N HIS A 113 2.63 -11.66 -0.21
CA HIS A 113 1.27 -11.09 -0.09
C HIS A 113 0.25 -12.23 -0.01
N ALA A 114 -0.93 -11.96 0.58
CA ALA A 114 -2.07 -12.86 0.45
C ALA A 114 -2.46 -13.03 -1.03
N SER A 115 -3.18 -14.11 -1.37
CA SER A 115 -3.67 -14.26 -2.73
C SER A 115 -4.61 -13.11 -3.10
N HIS A 116 -4.68 -12.76 -4.38
CA HIS A 116 -5.62 -11.73 -4.83
C HIS A 116 -7.06 -12.13 -4.52
N ASP A 117 -7.40 -13.41 -4.66
CA ASP A 117 -8.74 -13.92 -4.37
C ASP A 117 -9.10 -13.76 -2.89
N ASP A 118 -8.16 -14.03 -1.97
CA ASP A 118 -8.35 -13.77 -0.54
C ASP A 118 -8.54 -12.27 -0.27
N PHE A 119 -7.78 -11.41 -0.96
CA PHE A 119 -7.91 -9.96 -0.84
C PHE A 119 -9.28 -9.48 -1.33
N ALA A 120 -9.73 -9.94 -2.50
CA ALA A 120 -11.03 -9.61 -3.07
C ALA A 120 -12.18 -10.15 -2.23
N ALA A 121 -12.04 -11.33 -1.61
CA ALA A 121 -13.02 -11.88 -0.70
C ALA A 121 -13.11 -11.11 0.64
N MET A 122 -11.98 -10.61 1.14
CA MET A 122 -11.93 -9.89 2.42
C MET A 122 -12.40 -8.44 2.31
N TYR A 123 -12.09 -7.76 1.20
CA TYR A 123 -12.38 -6.34 1.01
C TYR A 123 -13.44 -6.04 -0.04
N GLY A 124 -13.89 -7.06 -0.79
CA GLY A 124 -15.04 -6.97 -1.67
C GLY A 124 -16.32 -6.76 -0.87
N ASP A 125 -17.16 -5.84 -1.32
CA ASP A 125 -18.53 -5.76 -0.83
C ASP A 125 -19.20 -7.13 -1.04
N ALA A 126 -19.81 -7.69 0.02
CA ALA A 126 -20.58 -8.94 -0.02
C ALA A 126 -21.77 -8.92 -1.01
N ASN A 127 -21.94 -7.83 -1.77
CA ASN A 127 -23.05 -7.57 -2.68
C ASN A 127 -22.64 -7.49 -4.16
N ALA A 128 -21.37 -7.74 -4.52
CA ALA A 128 -20.92 -7.70 -5.92
C ALA A 128 -20.94 -9.07 -6.63
N ASN A 129 -21.18 -10.18 -5.92
CA ASN A 129 -21.18 -11.52 -6.50
C ASN A 129 -22.58 -12.15 -6.47
N ALA A 130 -23.52 -11.57 -7.22
CA ALA A 130 -24.82 -12.19 -7.51
C ALA A 130 -24.82 -13.03 -8.80
N ASN A 131 -23.67 -13.21 -9.47
CA ASN A 131 -23.54 -14.02 -10.67
C ASN A 131 -22.28 -14.90 -10.60
N ALA A 132 -22.23 -15.80 -9.62
CA ALA A 132 -21.47 -17.04 -9.75
C ALA A 132 -22.50 -18.17 -9.79
N SER A 133 -22.46 -18.93 -10.88
CA SER A 133 -23.39 -20.01 -11.20
C SER A 133 -23.58 -20.98 -10.05
N GLN A 134 -24.86 -21.23 -9.74
CA GLN A 134 -25.29 -22.45 -9.07
C GLN A 134 -25.03 -23.61 -10.02
N ASP A 135 -23.85 -24.23 -9.92
CA ASP A 135 -23.66 -25.60 -10.38
C ASP A 135 -23.38 -26.45 -9.14
N GLU A 136 -24.48 -26.82 -8.47
CA GLU A 136 -24.50 -28.01 -7.63
C GLU A 136 -24.42 -29.23 -8.54
N GLU A 137 -23.25 -29.87 -8.61
CA GLU A 137 -23.16 -31.26 -9.03
C GLU A 137 -22.65 -32.15 -7.90
N THR A 138 -23.61 -32.89 -7.37
CA THR A 138 -23.47 -34.08 -6.56
C THR A 138 -22.59 -35.12 -7.25
N SER A 139 -21.51 -35.58 -6.60
CA SER A 139 -21.08 -36.97 -6.78
C SER A 139 -20.58 -37.55 -5.46
N SER A 140 -21.32 -38.55 -5.03
CA SER A 140 -21.08 -39.47 -3.92
C SER A 140 -19.94 -40.45 -4.27
N GLY A 141 -19.00 -40.64 -3.34
CA GLY A 141 -18.02 -41.72 -3.37
C GLY A 141 -17.23 -41.78 -2.06
N ASP A 142 -17.54 -42.79 -1.25
CA ASP A 142 -17.06 -43.03 0.12
C ASP A 142 -15.55 -43.32 0.24
N GLY A 143 -14.98 -42.94 1.39
CA GLY A 143 -13.65 -43.37 1.86
C GLY A 143 -13.27 -42.77 3.21
N ASP A 144 -13.48 -43.54 4.29
CA ASP A 144 -13.21 -43.26 5.71
C ASP A 144 -11.80 -42.70 6.05
N GLY A 145 -11.72 -41.79 7.03
CA GLY A 145 -10.49 -41.56 7.80
C GLY A 145 -10.33 -40.18 8.46
N ASP A 146 -10.82 -40.04 9.69
CA ASP A 146 -10.25 -39.34 10.85
C ASP A 146 -9.58 -37.95 10.71
N GLY A 147 -10.12 -36.96 11.43
CA GLY A 147 -9.39 -35.79 11.93
C GLY A 147 -9.48 -34.50 11.11
N ASP A 148 -10.45 -33.64 11.47
CA ASP A 148 -10.43 -32.16 11.38
C ASP A 148 -9.33 -31.54 10.48
N ALA A 149 -9.51 -31.66 9.17
CA ALA A 149 -8.71 -30.95 8.19
C ALA A 149 -9.53 -29.77 7.64
N THR A 150 -9.79 -28.77 8.49
CA THR A 150 -9.98 -27.42 7.96
C THR A 150 -8.71 -27.06 7.19
N PRO A 151 -8.76 -26.82 5.87
CA PRO A 151 -7.57 -26.41 5.13
C PRO A 151 -7.10 -25.10 5.76
N ARG A 152 -5.92 -25.10 6.40
CA ARG A 152 -5.28 -23.85 6.82
C ARG A 152 -5.09 -23.02 5.56
N LEU A 153 -5.94 -22.01 5.38
CA LEU A 153 -5.75 -20.97 4.36
C LEU A 153 -4.32 -20.47 4.51
N LYS A 154 -3.52 -20.59 3.44
CA LYS A 154 -2.16 -20.06 3.44
C LYS A 154 -2.29 -18.55 3.44
N LYS A 155 -1.99 -17.92 4.58
CA LYS A 155 -1.94 -16.45 4.75
C LYS A 155 -1.19 -15.73 3.62
N TYR A 156 -0.20 -16.40 3.04
CA TYR A 156 0.62 -15.87 1.97
C TYR A 156 0.62 -16.79 0.75
N ASP A 157 0.51 -16.18 -0.41
CA ASP A 157 0.73 -16.81 -1.69
C ASP A 157 2.22 -16.81 -2.03
N LEU A 158 2.79 -18.02 -2.08
CA LEU A 158 4.18 -18.28 -2.45
C LEU A 158 4.30 -18.98 -3.81
N THR A 159 3.17 -19.16 -4.51
CA THR A 159 3.11 -19.86 -5.79
C THR A 159 3.35 -18.92 -6.95
N HIS A 160 2.88 -17.68 -6.84
CA HIS A 160 3.12 -16.63 -7.81
C HIS A 160 4.47 -15.94 -7.60
N GLU A 161 4.91 -15.20 -8.63
CA GLU A 161 6.14 -14.43 -8.56
C GLU A 161 6.07 -13.40 -7.43
N ALA A 162 7.09 -13.38 -6.57
CA ALA A 162 7.20 -12.40 -5.52
C ALA A 162 7.19 -10.98 -6.11
N HIS A 163 6.31 -10.13 -5.58
CA HIS A 163 6.18 -8.74 -5.98
C HIS A 163 6.18 -7.82 -4.76
N ILE A 164 6.42 -6.53 -4.98
CA ILE A 164 6.17 -5.49 -3.98
C ILE A 164 4.83 -4.82 -4.29
N LYS A 165 4.13 -4.32 -3.28
CA LYS A 165 2.86 -3.59 -3.47
C LYS A 165 2.97 -2.15 -2.99
N PHE A 166 2.69 -1.21 -3.87
CA PHE A 166 2.54 0.20 -3.52
C PHE A 166 1.11 0.46 -3.06
N GLY A 167 0.96 1.16 -1.95
CA GLY A 167 -0.35 1.49 -1.37
C GLY A 167 -0.30 2.77 -0.53
N ARG A 168 -1.45 3.16 0.01
CA ARG A 168 -1.61 4.36 0.87
C ARG A 168 -0.98 5.61 0.23
N VAL A 169 -1.09 5.75 -1.09
CA VAL A 169 -0.57 6.93 -1.81
C VAL A 169 -1.56 8.06 -1.65
N ALA A 170 -1.21 9.06 -0.84
CA ALA A 170 -2.09 10.18 -0.54
C ALA A 170 -1.35 11.51 -0.60
N VAL A 171 -2.04 12.55 -1.06
CA VAL A 171 -1.57 13.94 -1.08
C VAL A 171 -2.69 14.81 -0.56
N LEU A 172 -2.39 15.67 0.41
CA LEU A 172 -3.34 16.63 0.95
C LEU A 172 -3.92 17.51 -0.17
N PRO A 173 -5.24 17.82 -0.16
CA PRO A 173 -5.91 18.57 -1.22
C PRO A 173 -5.19 19.86 -1.63
N GLU A 174 -4.66 20.60 -0.66
CA GLU A 174 -3.96 21.88 -0.84
C GLU A 174 -2.63 21.75 -1.60
N TYR A 175 -2.08 20.54 -1.61
CA TYR A 175 -0.79 20.19 -2.21
C TYR A 175 -0.94 19.37 -3.50
N ARG A 176 -2.17 19.19 -3.99
CA ARG A 176 -2.41 18.54 -5.28
C ARG A 176 -1.96 19.41 -6.44
N GLY A 177 -1.47 18.75 -7.50
CA GLY A 177 -0.92 19.43 -8.67
C GLY A 177 0.49 20.01 -8.48
N TYR A 178 1.19 19.71 -7.38
CA TYR A 178 2.64 19.90 -7.24
C TYR A 178 3.48 18.71 -7.73
N GLY A 179 2.82 17.64 -8.20
CA GLY A 179 3.52 16.43 -8.65
C GLY A 179 4.06 15.53 -7.53
N LEU A 180 3.63 15.73 -6.28
CA LEU A 180 4.15 15.00 -5.12
C LEU A 180 3.91 13.49 -5.18
N ALA A 181 2.73 13.05 -5.65
CA ALA A 181 2.44 11.62 -5.84
C ALA A 181 3.40 10.98 -6.86
N ARG A 182 3.68 11.67 -7.98
CA ARG A 182 4.67 11.23 -8.96
C ARG A 182 6.06 11.12 -8.33
N LYS A 183 6.49 12.14 -7.59
CA LYS A 183 7.78 12.16 -6.87
C LYS A 183 7.90 10.97 -5.91
N LEU A 184 6.86 10.68 -5.12
CA LEU A 184 6.81 9.53 -4.22
C LEU A 184 6.96 8.20 -4.96
N MET A 185 6.17 7.99 -6.02
CA MET A 185 6.23 6.77 -6.83
C MET A 185 7.60 6.59 -7.50
N GLU A 186 8.14 7.62 -8.13
CA GLU A 186 9.43 7.54 -8.84
C GLU A 186 10.59 7.27 -7.89
N MET A 187 10.61 7.94 -6.74
CA MET A 187 11.63 7.76 -5.70
C MET A 187 11.55 6.37 -5.06
N SER A 188 10.35 5.89 -4.73
CA SER A 188 10.17 4.57 -4.10
C SER A 188 10.45 3.42 -5.07
N MET A 189 10.09 3.54 -6.36
CA MET A 189 10.51 2.59 -7.40
C MET A 189 12.03 2.57 -7.60
N ALA A 190 12.68 3.74 -7.63
CA ALA A 190 14.14 3.84 -7.73
C ALA A 190 14.83 3.21 -6.51
N TRP A 191 14.31 3.48 -5.31
CA TRP A 191 14.79 2.85 -4.09
C TRP A 191 14.62 1.33 -4.16
N ALA A 192 13.45 0.82 -4.55
CA ALA A 192 13.21 -0.62 -4.65
C ALA A 192 14.17 -1.30 -5.63
N ALA A 193 14.35 -0.73 -6.82
CA ALA A 193 15.28 -1.25 -7.83
C ALA A 193 16.73 -1.30 -7.32
N GLY A 194 17.16 -0.33 -6.51
CA GLY A 194 18.48 -0.30 -5.89
C GLY A 194 18.64 -1.14 -4.61
N ASN A 195 17.54 -1.61 -4.01
CA ASN A 195 17.54 -2.25 -2.68
C ASN A 195 16.89 -3.65 -2.68
N ALA A 196 17.03 -4.41 -3.76
CA ALA A 196 16.50 -5.77 -3.86
C ALA A 196 16.94 -6.69 -2.70
N ALA A 197 18.16 -6.51 -2.18
CA ALA A 197 18.65 -7.27 -1.03
C ALA A 197 17.80 -7.06 0.24
N ALA A 198 17.37 -5.82 0.51
CA ALA A 198 16.53 -5.49 1.66
C ALA A 198 15.11 -6.08 1.52
N ILE A 199 14.55 -6.03 0.31
CA ILE A 199 13.25 -6.62 -0.01
C ILE A 199 13.29 -8.14 0.16
N ASN A 200 14.31 -8.80 -0.38
CA ASN A 200 14.50 -10.25 -0.27
C ASN A 200 14.79 -10.69 1.17
N ALA A 201 15.49 -9.88 1.97
CA ALA A 201 15.69 -10.15 3.39
C ALA A 201 14.37 -10.14 4.17
N SER A 202 13.46 -9.20 3.84
CA SER A 202 12.12 -9.14 4.42
C SER A 202 11.28 -10.38 4.07
N LEU A 203 11.25 -10.76 2.78
CA LEU A 203 10.58 -11.98 2.31
C LEU A 203 11.11 -13.23 3.01
N ALA A 204 12.43 -13.39 3.06
CA ALA A 204 13.04 -14.55 3.72
C ALA A 204 12.72 -14.60 5.22
N ARG A 205 12.54 -13.45 5.87
CA ARG A 205 12.14 -13.40 7.28
C ARG A 205 10.70 -13.87 7.48
N VAL A 206 9.74 -13.32 6.72
CA VAL A 206 8.32 -13.73 6.82
C VAL A 206 8.17 -15.23 6.52
N VAL A 207 8.84 -15.73 5.48
CA VAL A 207 8.82 -17.16 5.15
C VAL A 207 9.38 -18.02 6.28
N ARG A 208 10.43 -17.57 6.99
CA ARG A 208 10.95 -18.29 8.16
C ARG A 208 9.99 -18.28 9.35
N GLU A 209 9.37 -17.14 9.62
CA GLU A 209 8.44 -16.94 10.76
C GLU A 209 7.12 -17.69 10.57
N GLU A 210 6.57 -17.71 9.35
CA GLU A 210 5.24 -18.29 9.08
C GLU A 210 5.32 -19.77 8.66
N CYS A 211 6.43 -20.20 8.04
CA CYS A 211 6.66 -21.61 7.71
C CYS A 211 7.32 -22.38 8.88
N CYS A 212 7.00 -22.07 10.14
CA CYS A 212 7.45 -22.80 11.33
C CYS A 212 6.97 -24.29 11.42
N GLY A 213 6.52 -24.88 10.31
CA GLY A 213 6.41 -26.32 10.08
C GLY A 213 7.49 -26.89 9.14
N GLY A 214 8.46 -26.06 8.72
CA GLY A 214 9.51 -26.37 7.77
C GLY A 214 9.13 -26.03 6.33
N LEU A 215 9.96 -25.24 5.64
CA LEU A 215 10.08 -25.39 4.19
C LEU A 215 10.49 -26.85 3.93
N ALA A 216 9.81 -27.55 3.02
CA ALA A 216 10.23 -28.89 2.62
C ALA A 216 11.74 -28.91 2.36
N ARG A 217 12.48 -29.94 2.81
CA ARG A 217 13.94 -30.03 2.63
C ARG A 217 14.31 -29.71 1.17
N GLY A 218 14.97 -28.56 0.96
CA GLY A 218 15.39 -28.11 -0.38
C GLY A 218 14.49 -27.08 -1.07
N ALA A 219 13.37 -26.67 -0.47
CA ALA A 219 12.58 -25.56 -0.98
C ALA A 219 13.42 -24.27 -0.96
N ARG A 220 13.45 -23.55 -2.08
CA ARG A 220 14.17 -22.29 -2.21
C ARG A 220 13.20 -21.16 -1.88
N VAL A 221 13.59 -20.25 -1.00
CA VAL A 221 12.82 -19.03 -0.75
C VAL A 221 12.72 -18.26 -2.08
N PRO A 222 11.52 -17.83 -2.50
CA PRO A 222 11.38 -17.00 -3.69
C PRO A 222 12.24 -15.75 -3.60
N VAL A 223 12.67 -15.24 -4.74
CA VAL A 223 13.45 -14.00 -4.84
C VAL A 223 12.62 -13.01 -5.64
N TRP A 224 12.49 -11.79 -5.13
CA TRP A 224 11.90 -10.68 -5.83
C TRP A 224 12.77 -10.26 -7.02
N LYS A 225 12.17 -10.25 -8.21
CA LYS A 225 12.81 -9.92 -9.50
C LYS A 225 12.19 -8.67 -10.12
N GLY A 226 11.95 -7.64 -9.31
CA GLY A 226 11.51 -6.34 -9.83
C GLY A 226 10.01 -6.18 -10.08
N LEU A 227 9.15 -7.18 -9.81
CA LEU A 227 7.71 -7.07 -10.04
C LEU A 227 7.04 -6.15 -9.01
N ALA A 228 6.24 -5.19 -9.46
CA ALA A 228 5.52 -4.24 -8.61
C ALA A 228 4.03 -4.20 -8.96
N LEU A 229 3.20 -4.14 -7.93
CA LEU A 229 1.74 -4.07 -8.01
C LEU A 229 1.22 -2.76 -7.43
N VAL A 230 0.18 -2.22 -8.04
CA VAL A 230 -0.73 -1.24 -7.42
C VAL A 230 -2.15 -1.75 -7.52
N HIS A 231 -2.91 -1.57 -6.43
CA HIS A 231 -4.36 -1.60 -6.47
C HIS A 231 -4.80 -0.16 -6.70
N ALA A 232 -5.09 0.21 -7.94
CA ALA A 232 -5.38 1.58 -8.33
C ALA A 232 -6.89 1.81 -8.35
N GLN A 233 -7.36 2.89 -7.73
CA GLN A 233 -8.74 3.35 -7.96
C GLN A 233 -8.91 3.64 -9.45
N VAL A 234 -10.04 3.23 -10.05
CA VAL A 234 -10.25 3.32 -11.52
C VAL A 234 -10.00 4.75 -12.04
N TRP A 235 -10.39 5.78 -11.30
CA TRP A 235 -10.20 7.17 -11.73
C TRP A 235 -8.73 7.65 -11.78
N VAL A 236 -7.79 6.95 -11.12
CA VAL A 236 -6.34 7.23 -11.19
C VAL A 236 -5.57 6.24 -12.07
N GLU A 237 -6.22 5.33 -12.78
CA GLU A 237 -5.58 4.38 -13.70
C GLU A 237 -4.61 5.08 -14.67
N LYS A 238 -5.06 6.14 -15.35
CA LYS A 238 -4.23 6.97 -16.26
C LYS A 238 -3.02 7.63 -15.60
N PHE A 239 -3.03 7.81 -14.28
CA PHE A 239 -1.84 8.29 -13.56
C PHE A 239 -0.77 7.20 -13.51
N TYR A 240 -1.14 5.97 -13.18
CA TYR A 240 -0.24 4.82 -13.12
C TYR A 240 0.21 4.36 -14.52
N GLU A 241 -0.66 4.40 -15.54
CA GLU A 241 -0.27 4.18 -16.94
C GLU A 241 0.87 5.10 -17.38
N ARG A 242 0.83 6.39 -16.99
CA ARG A 242 1.89 7.36 -17.28
C ARG A 242 3.18 7.09 -16.51
N LEU A 243 3.13 6.32 -15.44
CA LEU A 243 4.30 5.79 -14.74
C LEU A 243 4.77 4.46 -15.36
N GLY A 244 4.05 3.96 -16.38
CA GLY A 244 4.31 2.71 -17.09
C GLY A 244 3.91 1.47 -16.31
N PHE A 245 2.83 1.56 -15.52
CA PHE A 245 2.08 0.40 -15.07
C PHE A 245 1.07 0.00 -16.14
N GLU A 246 0.78 -1.29 -16.22
CA GLU A 246 -0.17 -1.89 -17.17
C GLU A 246 -1.30 -2.54 -16.37
N THR A 247 -2.55 -2.26 -16.75
CA THR A 247 -3.73 -2.85 -16.10
C THR A 247 -3.79 -4.34 -16.37
N ASP A 248 -4.05 -5.11 -15.33
CA ASP A 248 -4.30 -6.55 -15.40
C ASP A 248 -5.81 -6.79 -15.63
N GLU A 249 -6.16 -7.15 -16.86
CA GLU A 249 -7.55 -7.46 -17.20
C GLU A 249 -8.03 -8.77 -16.54
N GLU A 250 -7.13 -9.71 -16.23
CA GLU A 250 -7.48 -11.00 -15.63
C GLU A 250 -7.90 -10.84 -14.16
N MET A 251 -7.33 -9.86 -13.44
CA MET A 251 -7.75 -9.51 -12.08
C MET A 251 -9.15 -8.86 -12.04
N GLY A 252 -9.64 -8.38 -13.18
CA GLY A 252 -10.92 -7.70 -13.29
C GLY A 252 -10.99 -6.41 -12.46
N ARG A 253 -12.20 -6.03 -12.08
CA ARG A 253 -12.47 -4.87 -11.22
C ARG A 253 -13.18 -5.32 -9.95
N TRP A 254 -12.80 -4.73 -8.82
CA TRP A 254 -13.45 -5.02 -7.53
C TRP A 254 -13.74 -3.73 -6.76
N SER A 255 -14.67 -3.80 -5.81
CA SER A 255 -14.91 -2.75 -4.83
C SER A 255 -13.98 -2.98 -3.64
N GLU A 256 -13.22 -1.98 -3.24
CA GLU A 256 -12.46 -1.95 -1.98
C GLU A 256 -12.94 -0.70 -1.24
N VAL A 257 -13.50 -0.89 -0.03
CA VAL A 257 -14.11 0.17 0.80
C VAL A 257 -15.14 1.03 0.04
N GLY A 258 -15.93 0.42 -0.85
CA GLY A 258 -16.94 1.10 -1.66
C GLY A 258 -16.38 1.88 -2.85
N ILE A 259 -15.10 1.71 -3.18
CA ILE A 259 -14.43 2.37 -4.30
C ILE A 259 -13.96 1.31 -5.29
N GLU A 260 -14.26 1.51 -6.58
CA GLU A 260 -13.85 0.60 -7.65
C GLU A 260 -12.33 0.69 -7.91
N HIS A 261 -11.67 -0.48 -7.97
CA HIS A 261 -10.24 -0.63 -8.18
C HIS A 261 -9.91 -1.60 -9.33
N VAL A 262 -8.70 -1.44 -9.86
CA VAL A 262 -8.05 -2.33 -10.83
C VAL A 262 -6.64 -2.70 -10.35
N GLY A 263 -6.19 -3.89 -10.71
CA GLY A 263 -4.80 -4.32 -10.51
C GLY A 263 -3.94 -3.77 -11.64
N MET A 264 -2.78 -3.20 -11.32
CA MET A 264 -1.82 -2.80 -12.35
C MET A 264 -0.40 -3.21 -11.99
N TRP A 265 0.32 -3.75 -12.97
CA TRP A 265 1.65 -4.30 -12.81
C TRP A 265 2.71 -3.44 -13.47
N LYS A 266 3.93 -3.50 -12.93
CA LYS A 266 5.11 -2.92 -13.54
C LYS A 266 6.35 -3.73 -13.21
N ARG A 267 7.23 -3.95 -14.20
CA ARG A 267 8.59 -4.48 -13.99
C ARG A 267 9.58 -3.33 -13.74
N LEU A 268 10.36 -3.43 -12.66
CA LEU A 268 11.36 -2.43 -12.25
C LEU A 268 12.79 -2.77 -12.66
N ASP A 269 12.98 -3.74 -13.56
CA ASP A 269 14.30 -4.17 -14.01
C ASP A 269 15.06 -3.02 -14.68
N GLY A 270 16.21 -2.66 -14.11
CA GLY A 270 17.02 -1.53 -14.60
C GLY A 270 16.35 -0.16 -14.46
N TYR A 271 15.31 -0.03 -13.63
CA TYR A 271 14.58 1.21 -13.45
C TYR A 271 15.50 2.35 -13.00
N ARG A 272 15.40 3.48 -13.71
CA ARG A 272 16.05 4.76 -13.38
C ARG A 272 15.02 5.87 -13.55
N VAL A 273 15.11 6.89 -12.69
CA VAL A 273 14.23 8.06 -12.80
C VAL A 273 14.51 8.78 -14.13
N ARG A 274 13.47 9.00 -14.93
CA ARG A 274 13.59 9.75 -16.19
C ARG A 274 14.06 11.17 -15.89
N GLY A 275 15.26 11.53 -16.36
CA GLY A 275 15.83 12.87 -16.19
C GLY A 275 17.10 12.93 -15.35
N ASP A 276 17.52 11.83 -14.72
CA ASP A 276 18.82 11.76 -14.06
C ASP A 276 19.94 11.62 -15.11
N LYS A 277 20.30 12.76 -15.73
CA LYS A 277 21.54 12.91 -16.50
C LYS A 277 22.67 13.25 -15.54
N THR A 278 23.00 12.35 -14.63
CA THR A 278 24.30 12.36 -13.97
C THR A 278 25.25 11.47 -14.79
N ARG A 279 26.01 12.12 -15.67
CA ARG A 279 27.32 11.67 -16.14
C ARG A 279 28.36 12.51 -15.41
#